data_AF-A0A7V3P0I6-F1
#
_entry.id   AF-A0A7V3P0I6-F1
#
_cell.length_a   1.000
_cell.length_b   1.000
_cell.length_c   1.000
_cell.angle_alpha   90.00
_cell.angle_beta   90.00
_cell.angle_gamma   90.00
#
_symmetry.space_group_name_H-M   'P 1'
#
loop_
_entity.id
_entity.type
_entity.pdbx_description
1 polymer ?
#
loop_
_entity_poly.entity_id
_entity_poly.type
_entity_poly.pdbx_seq_one_letter_code
_entity_poly.pdbx_strand_id
1 'polypeptide(L)'
;LTALYYDPCPCGRTLVRMARVFKRTDQMITVRGINVFPEKIREVLALFPEVETDYTLQVKRKKGMNDQLQLLVAPAQAVTHKETKKKENLEEEMQMALRRAIGLRIEVKLTEKGERKEAR
;
A
#
# COMPACT_ATOMS: atom_id res chain seq x y z
N LEU A 1 19.37 2.45 0.39
CA LEU A 1 20.51 1.78 -0.25
C LEU A 1 21.15 2.69 -1.29
N THR A 2 22.38 3.07 -1.02
CA THR A 2 23.25 3.90 -1.87
C THR A 2 24.70 3.55 -1.56
N ALA A 3 25.65 4.10 -2.32
CA ALA A 3 27.09 3.97 -2.10
C ALA A 3 27.74 5.35 -1.95
N LEU A 4 28.86 5.41 -1.23
CA LEU A 4 29.70 6.60 -1.10
C LEU A 4 31.03 6.36 -1.81
N TYR A 5 31.43 7.29 -2.66
CA TYR A 5 32.71 7.30 -3.35
C TYR A 5 33.62 8.35 -2.70
N TYR A 6 34.76 7.88 -2.20
CA TYR A 6 35.77 8.71 -1.55
C TYR A 6 36.87 9.17 -2.52
N ASP A 7 36.84 8.72 -3.78
CA ASP A 7 37.82 9.08 -4.80
C ASP A 7 37.69 10.55 -5.24
N PRO A 8 38.81 11.23 -5.50
CA PRO A 8 38.83 12.64 -5.89
C PRO A 8 38.00 12.90 -7.14
N CYS A 9 37.18 13.95 -7.11
CA CYS A 9 36.37 14.36 -8.25
C CYS A 9 37.26 14.99 -9.33
N PRO A 10 37.07 14.68 -10.62
CA PRO A 10 37.73 15.41 -11.72
C PRO A 10 37.38 16.92 -11.75
N CYS A 11 36.33 17.31 -11.02
CA CYS A 11 35.94 18.71 -10.81
C CYS A 11 36.75 19.47 -9.75
N GLY A 12 37.74 18.82 -9.11
CA GLY A 12 38.60 19.44 -8.08
C GLY A 12 37.97 19.55 -6.69
N ARG A 13 36.71 19.15 -6.51
CA ARG A 13 36.04 19.13 -5.19
C ARG A 13 36.50 17.94 -4.35
N THR A 14 36.71 18.17 -3.05
CA THR A 14 37.16 17.17 -2.06
C THR A 14 36.01 16.49 -1.31
N LEU A 15 34.75 16.79 -1.66
CA LEU A 15 33.58 16.21 -1.02
C LEU A 15 33.38 14.74 -1.40
N VAL A 16 32.96 13.92 -0.43
CA VAL A 16 32.51 12.54 -0.67
C VAL A 16 31.30 12.55 -1.59
N ARG A 17 31.34 11.74 -2.66
CA ARG A 17 30.26 11.69 -3.67
C ARG A 17 29.31 10.56 -3.33
N MET A 18 28.02 10.86 -3.27
CA MET A 18 26.98 9.85 -3.06
C MET A 18 26.44 9.36 -4.40
N ALA A 19 26.35 8.04 -4.57
CA ALA A 19 25.68 7.43 -5.72
C ALA A 19 24.18 7.77 -5.73
N ARG A 20 23.53 7.57 -6.88
CA ARG A 20 22.07 7.69 -6.97
C ARG A 20 21.42 6.75 -5.95
N VAL A 21 20.41 7.23 -5.22
CA VAL A 21 19.64 6.41 -4.30
C VAL A 21 18.93 5.31 -5.11
N PHE A 22 19.39 4.06 -4.94
CA PHE A 22 18.92 2.93 -5.73
C PHE A 22 17.61 2.36 -5.19
N LYS A 23 17.53 2.19 -3.87
CA LYS A 23 16.38 1.57 -3.22
C LYS A 23 16.19 2.18 -1.84
N ARG A 24 14.94 2.39 -1.45
CA ARG A 24 14.61 2.77 -0.08
C ARG A 24 14.64 1.52 0.81
N THR A 25 15.06 1.69 2.06
CA THR A 25 15.04 0.59 3.04
C THR A 25 13.62 0.39 3.58
N ASP A 26 12.81 1.46 3.59
CA ASP A 26 11.40 1.37 3.92
C ASP A 26 10.57 0.79 2.75
N GLN A 27 9.43 0.19 3.07
CA GLN A 27 8.49 -0.42 2.11
C GLN A 27 7.48 0.61 1.56
N MET A 28 7.85 1.89 1.54
CA MET A 28 6.92 2.96 1.19
C MET A 28 6.58 2.94 -0.30
N ILE A 29 5.29 3.07 -0.63
CA ILE A 29 4.78 3.13 -2.01
C ILE A 29 4.29 4.54 -2.28
N THR A 30 4.77 5.17 -3.35
CA THR A 30 4.25 6.49 -3.79
C THR A 30 3.16 6.30 -4.84
N VAL A 31 1.96 6.80 -4.57
CA VAL A 31 0.81 6.77 -5.50
C VAL A 31 0.28 8.19 -5.66
N ARG A 32 0.26 8.70 -6.90
CA ARG A 32 -0.21 10.07 -7.22
C ARG A 32 0.46 11.17 -6.36
N GLY A 33 1.75 10.98 -6.04
CA GLY A 33 2.51 11.91 -5.21
C GLY A 33 2.26 11.80 -3.70
N ILE A 34 1.37 10.90 -3.26
CA ILE A 34 1.11 10.60 -1.86
C ILE A 34 1.93 9.39 -1.44
N ASN A 35 2.57 9.49 -0.29
CA ASN A 35 3.37 8.43 0.31
C ASN A 35 2.48 7.52 1.16
N VAL A 36 2.40 6.25 0.77
CA VAL A 36 1.59 5.23 1.45
C VAL A 36 2.52 4.25 2.13
N PHE A 37 2.31 4.07 3.44
CA PHE A 37 3.05 3.12 4.27
C PHE A 37 2.17 1.90 4.58
N PRO A 38 2.63 0.68 4.29
CA PRO A 38 1.85 -0.54 4.57
C PRO A 38 1.45 -0.69 6.05
N GLU A 39 2.27 -0.22 6.98
CA GLU A 39 1.98 -0.25 8.42
C GLU A 39 0.74 0.54 8.78
N LYS A 40 0.54 1.72 8.16
CA LYS A 40 -0.65 2.55 8.36
C LYS A 40 -1.93 1.87 7.89
N ILE A 41 -1.83 1.05 6.83
CA ILE A 41 -2.96 0.23 6.36
C ILE A 41 -3.29 -0.84 7.41
N ARG A 42 -2.28 -1.48 8.02
CA ARG A 42 -2.50 -2.48 9.08
C ARG A 42 -3.17 -1.90 10.31
N GLU A 43 -2.74 -0.71 10.74
CA GLU A 43 -3.37 -0.01 11.87
C GLU A 43 -4.86 0.21 11.63
N VAL A 44 -5.24 0.61 10.40
CA VAL A 44 -6.64 0.79 10.04
C VAL A 44 -7.38 -0.55 9.97
N LEU A 45 -6.78 -1.57 9.36
CA LEU A 45 -7.37 -2.92 9.30
C LEU A 45 -7.59 -3.53 10.68
N ALA A 46 -6.71 -3.25 11.65
CA ALA A 46 -6.84 -3.74 13.02
C ALA A 46 -8.08 -3.20 13.77
N LEU A 47 -8.69 -2.12 13.28
CA LEU A 47 -9.94 -1.59 13.83
C LEU A 47 -11.18 -2.40 13.43
N PHE A 48 -11.04 -3.30 12.45
CA PHE A 48 -12.14 -4.09 11.88
C PHE A 48 -11.94 -5.57 12.20
N PRO A 49 -12.52 -6.10 13.30
CA PRO A 49 -12.45 -7.53 13.63
C PRO A 49 -13.16 -8.43 12.62
N GLU A 50 -13.95 -7.86 11.71
CA GLU A 50 -14.69 -8.55 10.66
C GLU A 50 -13.80 -9.06 9.51
N VAL A 51 -12.54 -8.62 9.45
CA VAL A 51 -11.59 -8.97 8.38
C VAL A 51 -10.32 -9.61 8.94
N GLU A 52 -9.68 -10.45 8.13
CA GLU A 52 -8.39 -11.02 8.46
C GLU A 52 -7.26 -9.98 8.35
N THR A 53 -6.20 -10.19 9.13
CA THR A 53 -5.01 -9.31 9.13
C THR A 53 -4.18 -9.43 7.85
N ASP A 54 -4.28 -10.55 7.14
CA ASP A 54 -3.60 -10.75 5.86
C ASP A 54 -4.32 -9.99 4.75
N TYR A 55 -3.60 -9.09 4.08
CA TYR A 55 -4.11 -8.31 2.94
C TYR A 55 -3.13 -8.30 1.77
N THR A 56 -3.65 -7.97 0.59
CA THR A 56 -2.84 -7.72 -0.61
C THR A 56 -3.15 -6.34 -1.15
N LEU A 57 -2.12 -5.52 -1.31
CA LEU A 57 -2.24 -4.20 -1.92
C LEU A 57 -1.81 -4.28 -3.39
N GLN A 58 -2.73 -4.00 -4.30
CA GLN A 58 -2.48 -3.97 -5.73
C GLN A 58 -2.45 -2.52 -6.23
N VAL A 59 -1.36 -2.16 -6.92
CA VAL A 59 -1.23 -0.87 -7.61
C VAL A 59 -1.65 -1.06 -9.06
N LYS A 60 -2.85 -0.60 -9.41
CA LYS A 60 -3.32 -0.59 -10.80
C LYS A 60 -2.85 0.70 -11.47
N ARG A 61 -1.80 0.60 -12.29
CA ARG A 61 -1.37 1.71 -13.16
C ARG A 61 -2.27 1.78 -14.39
N LYS A 62 -3.08 2.82 -14.49
CA LYS A 62 -3.82 3.17 -15.73
C LYS A 62 -3.01 4.19 -16.52
N LYS A 63 -3.21 4.28 -17.84
CA LYS A 63 -2.58 5.31 -18.68
C LYS A 63 -2.83 6.71 -18.07
N GLY A 64 -1.78 7.51 -17.92
CA GLY A 64 -1.82 8.87 -17.32
C GLY A 64 -1.55 8.89 -15.80
N MET A 65 -1.97 9.97 -15.11
CA MET A 65 -1.80 10.14 -13.64
C MET A 65 -2.87 9.43 -12.80
N ASN A 66 -3.39 8.30 -13.29
CA ASN A 66 -4.56 7.61 -12.73
C ASN A 66 -4.17 6.29 -12.07
N ASP A 67 -3.09 6.28 -11.28
CA ASP A 67 -2.75 5.14 -10.44
C ASP A 67 -3.84 4.94 -9.39
N GLN A 68 -4.39 3.73 -9.33
CA GLN A 68 -5.40 3.33 -8.35
C GLN A 68 -4.83 2.28 -7.41
N LEU A 69 -5.09 2.43 -6.12
CA LEU A 69 -4.80 1.40 -5.12
C LEU A 69 -6.03 0.56 -4.87
N GLN A 70 -5.86 -0.75 -4.94
CA GLN A 70 -6.87 -1.73 -4.53
C GLN A 70 -6.33 -2.57 -3.37
N LEU A 71 -7.10 -2.64 -2.29
CA LEU A 71 -6.85 -3.46 -1.13
C LEU A 71 -7.74 -4.70 -1.18
N LEU A 72 -7.13 -5.87 -1.24
CA LEU A 72 -7.80 -7.16 -1.18
C LEU A 72 -7.65 -7.72 0.22
N VAL A 73 -8.77 -7.95 0.89
CA VAL A 73 -8.79 -8.48 2.26
C VAL A 73 -9.83 -9.61 2.34
N ALA A 74 -9.58 -10.59 3.21
CA ALA A 74 -10.48 -11.71 3.40
C ALA A 74 -11.38 -11.43 4.61
N PRO A 75 -12.67 -11.77 4.54
CA PRO A 75 -13.52 -11.71 5.73
C PRO A 75 -13.04 -12.72 6.77
N ALA A 76 -13.13 -12.36 8.05
CA ALA A 76 -12.89 -13.30 9.14
C ALA A 76 -13.93 -14.43 9.10
N GLN A 77 -13.56 -15.63 9.58
CA GLN A 77 -14.43 -16.82 9.54
C GLN A 77 -15.81 -16.59 10.18
N ALA A 78 -15.91 -15.69 11.16
CA ALA A 78 -17.17 -15.31 11.81
C ALA A 78 -18.16 -14.60 10.86
N VAL A 79 -17.68 -14.00 9.77
CA VAL A 79 -18.46 -13.32 8.73
C VAL A 79 -18.66 -14.27 7.54
N THR A 80 -19.10 -15.50 7.81
CA THR A 80 -19.41 -16.45 6.74
C THR A 80 -20.76 -16.11 6.09
N HIS A 81 -20.67 -15.64 4.85
CA HIS A 81 -21.61 -15.83 3.74
C HIS A 81 -23.06 -15.30 3.76
N LYS A 82 -23.60 -14.64 4.79
CA LYS A 82 -25.06 -14.45 4.82
C LYS A 82 -25.70 -13.14 4.34
N GLU A 83 -25.03 -12.01 4.14
CA GLU A 83 -25.71 -10.80 3.63
C GLU A 83 -24.80 -9.92 2.76
N THR A 84 -25.07 -9.85 1.45
CA THR A 84 -24.34 -9.00 0.49
C THR A 84 -24.34 -7.53 0.92
N LYS A 85 -25.45 -7.04 1.50
CA LYS A 85 -25.56 -5.68 2.03
C LYS A 85 -24.61 -5.39 3.19
N LYS A 86 -24.33 -6.37 4.06
CA LYS A 86 -23.37 -6.19 5.15
C LYS A 86 -21.94 -6.09 4.63
N LYS A 87 -21.61 -6.81 3.55
CA LYS A 87 -20.31 -6.74 2.89
C LYS A 87 -20.07 -5.38 2.25
N GLU A 88 -21.05 -4.86 1.51
CA GLU A 88 -20.96 -3.54 0.86
C GLU A 88 -20.78 -2.43 1.90
N ASN A 89 -21.56 -2.43 2.99
CA ASN A 89 -21.39 -1.45 4.07
C ASN A 89 -20.00 -1.51 4.70
N LEU A 90 -19.48 -2.71 4.98
CA LEU A 90 -18.15 -2.88 5.56
C LEU A 90 -17.05 -2.38 4.61
N GLU A 91 -17.16 -2.67 3.31
CA GLU A 91 -16.23 -2.15 2.31
C GLU A 91 -16.24 -0.61 2.29
N GLU A 92 -17.42 0.01 2.29
CA GLU A 92 -17.55 1.48 2.32
C GLU A 92 -16.98 2.11 3.60
N GLU A 93 -17.23 1.51 4.76
CA GLU A 93 -16.70 1.95 6.04
C GLU A 93 -15.17 1.88 6.07
N MET A 94 -14.59 0.77 5.61
CA MET A 94 -13.15 0.59 5.50
C MET A 94 -12.53 1.57 4.49
N GLN A 95 -13.17 1.79 3.35
CA GLN A 95 -12.74 2.79 2.37
C GLN A 95 -12.71 4.20 2.97
N MET A 96 -13.71 4.54 3.78
CA MET A 96 -13.77 5.83 4.45
C MET A 96 -12.68 5.97 5.52
N ALA A 97 -12.45 4.93 6.33
CA ALA A 97 -11.40 4.91 7.34
C ALA A 97 -10.00 5.04 6.71
N LEU A 98 -9.72 4.29 5.65
CA LEU A 98 -8.46 4.38 4.90
C LEU A 98 -8.27 5.76 4.27
N ARG A 99 -9.34 6.34 3.69
CA ARG A 99 -9.28 7.69 3.14
C ARG A 99 -8.96 8.74 4.21
N ARG A 100 -9.49 8.60 5.43
CA ARG A 100 -9.19 9.50 6.55
C ARG A 100 -7.75 9.34 7.04
N ALA A 101 -7.26 8.10 7.14
CA ALA A 101 -5.92 7.82 7.67
C ALA A 101 -4.78 8.11 6.68
N ILE A 102 -5.00 7.87 5.38
CA ILE A 102 -3.97 7.92 4.33
C ILE A 102 -4.15 9.12 3.40
N GLY A 103 -5.34 9.72 3.34
CA GLY A 103 -5.65 10.86 2.47
C GLY A 103 -5.87 10.48 1.00
N LEU A 104 -5.90 9.19 0.67
CA LEU A 104 -6.09 8.68 -0.68
C LEU A 104 -7.31 7.74 -0.72
N ARG A 105 -8.06 7.77 -1.83
CA ARG A 105 -9.11 6.78 -2.06
C ARG A 105 -8.46 5.45 -2.43
N ILE A 106 -8.68 4.44 -1.59
CA ILE A 106 -8.26 3.06 -1.80
C ILE A 106 -9.54 2.25 -2.04
N GLU A 107 -9.60 1.49 -3.13
CA GLU A 107 -10.72 0.57 -3.38
C GLU A 107 -10.54 -0.68 -2.53
N VAL A 108 -11.49 -0.99 -1.65
CA VAL A 108 -11.46 -2.20 -0.82
C VAL A 108 -12.33 -3.26 -1.47
N LYS A 109 -11.83 -4.50 -1.54
CA LYS A 109 -12.57 -5.68 -2.00
C LYS A 109 -12.40 -6.84 -1.03
N LEU A 110 -13.52 -7.39 -0.59
CA LEU A 110 -13.58 -8.63 0.18
C LEU A 110 -13.47 -9.83 -0.77
N THR A 111 -12.31 -10.48 -0.80
CA THR A 111 -12.06 -11.69 -1.61
C THR A 111 -11.44 -12.81 -0.76
N GLU A 112 -11.72 -14.05 -1.13
CA GLU A 112 -11.15 -15.22 -0.46
C GLU A 112 -9.64 -15.33 -0.74
N LYS A 113 -8.92 -15.97 0.19
CA LYS A 113 -7.45 -16.13 0.19
C LYS A 113 -6.87 -16.63 -1.15
N GLY A 114 -7.65 -17.27 -2.02
CA GLY A 114 -7.20 -17.88 -3.29
C GLY A 114 -6.97 -16.93 -4.48
N GLU A 115 -7.54 -15.71 -4.51
CA GLU A 115 -7.42 -14.80 -5.68
C GLU A 115 -6.29 -13.77 -5.58
N ARG A 116 -5.50 -13.81 -4.51
CA ARG A 116 -4.43 -12.86 -4.23
C ARG A 116 -3.19 -13.16 -5.07
N LYS A 117 -3.27 -12.93 -6.38
CA LYS A 117 -2.08 -13.00 -7.25
C LYS A 117 -1.08 -11.92 -6.82
N GLU A 118 0.10 -12.37 -6.42
CA GLU A 118 1.27 -11.53 -6.16
C GLU A 118 1.52 -10.60 -7.35
N ALA A 119 1.48 -9.30 -7.12
CA ALA A 119 2.02 -8.34 -8.06
C ALA A 119 3.56 -8.43 -7.99
N ARG A 120 4.15 -9.11 -8.96
CA ARG A 120 5.61 -9.09 -9.22
C ARG A 120 6.07 -7.69 -9.62
#